data_AF-A0A8J2EED5-F1
#
_entry.id   AF-A0A8J2EED5-F1
#
_cell.length_a   1.000
_cell.length_b   1.000
_cell.length_c   1.000
_cell.angle_alpha   90.00
_cell.angle_beta   90.00
_cell.angle_gamma   90.00
#
_symmetry.space_group_name_H-M   'P 1'
#
loop_
_entity.id
_entity.type
_entity.pdbx_description
1 polymer ?
#
loop_
_entity_poly.entity_id
_entity_poly.type
_entity_poly.pdbx_seq_one_letter_code
_entity_poly.pdbx_strand_id
1 'polypeptide(L)'
;MYCGVRVKTFITPRKKLFLKLKCDYHGKNIVYGCKQKKIKHFEISENSLAARIKFSNFYRLVNAYKKYGHQQANINPIALTRPLSSTELDPKRYGLDLNDTVGFTGILNTNKVEGTVGEAVEFLNNIYCNFIGAEFNYLEKPLKKKYQEKNIEI
;
A
#
# COMPACT_ATOMS: atom_id res chain seq x y z
N MET A 1 12.13 -60.37 37.75
CA MET A 1 11.08 -59.47 37.22
C MET A 1 11.72 -58.52 36.23
N TYR A 2 11.59 -58.74 34.92
CA TYR A 2 11.83 -57.72 33.90
C TYR A 2 10.79 -57.93 32.79
N CYS A 3 9.83 -57.01 32.73
CA CYS A 3 8.67 -57.04 31.86
C CYS A 3 9.01 -56.28 30.57
N GLY A 4 9.12 -56.99 29.44
CA GLY A 4 9.39 -56.38 28.15
C GLY A 4 8.13 -55.73 27.56
N VAL A 5 8.09 -54.40 27.52
CA VAL A 5 7.01 -53.64 26.89
C VAL A 5 7.25 -53.57 25.38
N ARG A 6 6.50 -54.33 24.61
CA ARG A 6 6.51 -54.33 23.14
C ARG A 6 5.72 -53.13 22.61
N VAL A 7 6.40 -52.06 22.22
CA VAL A 7 5.78 -50.89 21.57
C VAL A 7 5.46 -51.24 20.12
N LYS A 8 4.17 -51.40 19.79
CA LYS A 8 3.72 -51.56 18.40
C LYS A 8 3.62 -50.19 17.74
N THR A 9 4.57 -49.83 16.89
CA THR A 9 4.45 -48.65 16.01
C THR A 9 3.43 -48.93 14.90
N PHE A 10 2.25 -48.31 14.99
CA PHE A 10 1.28 -48.29 13.88
C PHE A 10 1.78 -47.34 12.79
N ILE A 11 2.41 -47.90 11.76
CA ILE A 11 2.71 -47.17 10.52
C ILE A 11 1.42 -47.22 9.67
N THR A 12 0.71 -46.10 9.57
CA THR A 12 -0.43 -45.98 8.65
C THR A 12 0.09 -45.82 7.22
N PRO A 13 -0.47 -46.54 6.22
CA PRO A 13 -0.01 -46.40 4.84
C PRO A 13 -0.46 -45.05 4.28
N ARG A 14 0.50 -44.23 3.83
CA ARG A 14 0.23 -43.04 3.02
C ARG A 14 -0.51 -43.47 1.74
N LYS A 15 -1.81 -43.16 1.65
CA LYS A 15 -2.55 -43.24 0.38
C LYS A 15 -1.83 -42.34 -0.63
N LYS A 16 -1.17 -42.94 -1.63
CA LYS A 16 -0.65 -42.22 -2.78
C LYS A 16 -1.85 -41.64 -3.52
N LEU A 17 -2.15 -40.36 -3.29
CA LEU A 17 -3.05 -39.60 -4.14
C LEU A 17 -2.32 -39.41 -5.47
N PHE A 18 -2.51 -40.34 -6.41
CA PHE A 18 -2.18 -40.11 -7.80
C PHE A 18 -3.10 -39.00 -8.29
N LEU A 19 -2.67 -37.74 -8.19
CA LEU A 19 -3.26 -36.67 -8.99
C LEU A 19 -2.98 -37.03 -10.44
N LYS A 20 -3.97 -37.64 -11.11
CA LYS A 20 -4.05 -37.65 -12.57
C LYS A 20 -4.10 -36.19 -13.01
N LEU A 21 -2.94 -35.61 -13.31
CA LEU A 21 -2.85 -34.40 -14.10
C LEU A 21 -3.37 -34.78 -15.50
N LYS A 22 -4.66 -34.57 -15.74
CA LYS A 22 -5.20 -34.59 -17.11
C LYS A 22 -4.56 -33.41 -17.85
N CYS A 23 -3.73 -33.73 -18.83
CA CYS A 23 -3.28 -32.77 -19.82
C CYS A 23 -4.43 -32.55 -20.81
N ASP A 24 -5.42 -31.75 -20.42
CA ASP A 24 -6.46 -31.32 -21.36
C ASP A 24 -5.85 -30.24 -22.27
N TYR A 25 -5.28 -30.66 -23.41
CA TYR A 25 -4.69 -29.76 -24.42
C TYR A 25 -5.71 -28.81 -25.06
N HIS A 26 -7.00 -29.08 -24.87
CA HIS A 26 -8.12 -28.34 -25.45
C HIS A 26 -9.12 -27.89 -24.37
N GLY A 27 -8.64 -27.35 -23.24
CA GLY A 27 -9.54 -26.63 -22.34
C GLY A 27 -10.20 -25.48 -23.13
N LYS A 28 -11.54 -25.38 -23.12
CA LYS A 28 -12.33 -24.44 -23.95
C LYS A 28 -11.81 -22.99 -23.95
N ASN A 29 -11.08 -22.57 -22.92
CA ASN A 29 -10.55 -21.21 -22.76
C ASN A 29 -9.03 -21.14 -22.48
N ILE A 30 -8.24 -22.20 -22.68
CA ILE A 30 -6.79 -22.17 -22.40
C ILE A 30 -5.95 -22.81 -23.51
N VAL A 31 -4.91 -22.09 -23.95
CA VAL A 31 -3.87 -22.59 -24.86
C VAL A 31 -2.65 -22.99 -24.02
N TYR A 32 -1.97 -24.09 -24.38
CA TYR A 32 -0.74 -24.53 -23.72
C TYR A 32 0.28 -23.37 -23.65
N GLY A 33 0.90 -23.19 -22.48
CA GLY A 33 1.86 -22.11 -22.23
C GLY A 33 1.27 -20.77 -21.75
N CYS A 34 -0.06 -20.56 -21.84
CA CYS A 34 -0.70 -19.34 -21.35
C CYS A 34 -1.39 -19.56 -19.99
N LYS A 35 -0.74 -19.14 -18.89
CA LYS A 35 -1.35 -19.13 -17.56
C LYS A 35 -2.22 -17.89 -17.40
N GLN A 36 -3.54 -18.07 -17.44
CA GLN A 36 -4.48 -16.99 -17.13
C GLN A 36 -4.18 -16.40 -15.74
N LYS A 37 -3.99 -15.08 -15.70
CA LYS A 37 -3.76 -14.38 -14.45
C LYS A 37 -5.11 -14.18 -13.76
N LYS A 38 -5.26 -14.79 -12.58
CA LYS A 38 -6.43 -14.52 -11.74
C LYS A 38 -6.45 -13.04 -11.37
N ILE A 39 -7.57 -12.38 -11.65
CA ILE A 39 -7.83 -11.01 -11.18
C ILE A 39 -7.91 -11.10 -9.65
N LYS A 40 -7.09 -10.32 -8.95
CA LYS A 40 -7.14 -10.22 -7.49
C LYS A 40 -7.96 -8.99 -7.16
N HIS A 41 -9.06 -9.16 -6.47
CA HIS A 41 -9.79 -8.05 -5.88
C HIS A 41 -8.98 -7.50 -4.70
N PHE A 42 -8.85 -6.17 -4.64
CA PHE A 42 -8.16 -5.49 -3.56
C PHE A 42 -9.23 -4.92 -2.63
N GLU A 43 -9.34 -5.50 -1.44
CA GLU A 43 -10.29 -5.08 -0.42
C GLU A 43 -9.66 -4.05 0.51
N ILE A 44 -10.45 -3.05 0.88
CA ILE A 44 -10.08 -1.97 1.80
C ILE A 44 -10.81 -2.24 3.12
N SER A 45 -10.15 -2.04 4.26
CA SER A 45 -10.79 -2.30 5.56
C SER A 45 -11.84 -1.24 5.88
N GLU A 46 -12.93 -1.67 6.52
CA GLU A 46 -14.06 -0.79 6.91
C GLU A 46 -13.60 0.43 7.72
N ASN A 47 -12.68 0.23 8.68
CA ASN A 47 -12.14 1.32 9.49
C ASN A 47 -11.44 2.40 8.65
N SER A 48 -10.68 1.98 7.64
CA SER A 48 -10.00 2.93 6.75
C SER A 48 -10.98 3.64 5.80
N LEU A 49 -12.05 2.97 5.40
CA LEU A 49 -13.10 3.54 4.58
C LEU A 49 -13.90 4.60 5.37
N ALA A 50 -14.28 4.30 6.61
CA ALA A 50 -14.94 5.23 7.51
C ALA A 50 -14.08 6.48 7.79
N ALA A 51 -12.77 6.31 8.02
CA ALA A 51 -11.84 7.42 8.22
C ALA A 51 -11.76 8.33 6.98
N ARG A 52 -11.69 7.76 5.77
CA ARG A 52 -11.66 8.51 4.51
C ARG A 52 -12.96 9.29 4.25
N ILE A 53 -14.11 8.73 4.62
CA ILE A 53 -15.41 9.41 4.51
C ILE A 53 -15.45 10.60 5.48
N LYS A 54 -15.04 10.38 6.75
CA LYS A 54 -15.01 11.42 7.78
C LYS A 54 -14.07 12.57 7.42
N PHE A 55 -12.86 12.27 6.96
CA PHE A 55 -11.81 13.25 6.64
C PHE A 55 -11.52 13.29 5.12
N SER A 56 -12.56 13.52 4.32
CA SER A 56 -12.49 13.44 2.85
C SER A 56 -11.56 14.48 2.22
N ASN A 57 -11.60 15.74 2.68
CA ASN A 57 -10.72 16.81 2.19
C ASN A 57 -9.25 16.53 2.55
N PHE A 58 -8.99 16.04 3.76
CA PHE A 58 -7.64 15.65 4.18
C PHE A 58 -7.11 14.46 3.35
N TYR A 59 -7.93 13.45 3.10
CA TYR A 59 -7.55 12.34 2.22
C TYR A 59 -7.22 12.81 0.79
N ARG A 60 -7.95 13.80 0.26
CA ARG A 60 -7.65 14.41 -1.04
C ARG A 60 -6.30 15.12 -1.04
N LEU A 61 -5.98 15.87 0.02
CA LEU A 61 -4.68 16.50 0.21
C LEU A 61 -3.56 15.45 0.22
N VAL A 62 -3.67 14.41 1.05
CA VAL A 62 -2.68 13.32 1.13
C VAL A 62 -2.45 12.66 -0.24
N ASN A 63 -3.51 12.39 -1.00
CA ASN A 63 -3.38 11.85 -2.35
C ASN A 63 -2.70 12.82 -3.33
N ALA A 64 -2.89 14.13 -3.16
CA ALA A 64 -2.19 15.12 -3.94
C ALA A 64 -0.68 15.08 -3.67
N TYR A 65 -0.26 14.96 -2.40
CA TYR A 65 1.14 14.73 -2.03
C TYR A 65 1.72 13.46 -2.67
N LYS A 66 0.98 12.34 -2.61
CA LYS A 66 1.41 11.08 -3.25
C LYS A 66 1.56 11.19 -4.77
N LYS A 67 0.72 12.02 -5.40
CA LYS A 67 0.71 12.16 -6.87
C LYS A 67 1.70 13.20 -7.37
N TYR A 68 1.83 14.33 -6.69
CA TYR A 68 2.54 15.52 -7.18
C TYR A 68 3.72 15.93 -6.30
N GLY A 69 3.98 15.27 -5.17
CA GLY A 69 5.10 15.61 -4.27
C GLY A 69 6.46 15.61 -4.95
N HIS A 70 6.67 14.70 -5.91
CA HIS A 70 7.88 14.64 -6.73
C HIS A 70 8.19 15.95 -7.47
N GLN A 71 7.19 16.77 -7.79
CA GLN A 71 7.38 18.06 -8.47
C GLN A 71 8.01 19.11 -7.56
N GLN A 72 7.81 19.01 -6.25
CA GLN A 72 8.40 19.91 -5.25
C GLN A 72 9.65 19.30 -4.58
N ALA A 73 10.07 18.11 -4.99
CA ALA A 73 11.19 17.42 -4.36
C ALA A 73 12.53 18.11 -4.65
N ASN A 74 13.37 18.24 -3.62
CA ASN A 74 14.70 18.81 -3.71
C ASN A 74 15.72 17.76 -4.20
N ILE A 75 15.58 17.33 -5.45
CA ILE A 75 16.38 16.25 -6.04
C ILE A 75 17.73 16.77 -6.57
N ASN A 76 17.82 18.05 -6.94
CA ASN A 76 19.00 18.60 -7.60
C ASN A 76 20.04 19.09 -6.58
N PRO A 77 21.23 18.47 -6.47
CA PRO A 77 22.25 18.83 -5.48
C PRO A 77 22.96 20.16 -5.76
N ILE A 78 22.86 20.69 -6.99
CA ILE A 78 23.51 21.94 -7.41
C ILE A 78 22.50 23.10 -7.42
N ALA A 79 21.22 22.83 -7.13
CA ALA A 79 20.20 23.86 -7.15
C ALA A 79 20.48 24.95 -6.11
N LEU A 80 20.58 26.19 -6.59
CA LEU A 80 20.72 27.38 -5.74
C LEU A 80 19.39 27.80 -5.10
N THR A 81 18.27 27.27 -5.59
CA THR A 81 16.92 27.66 -5.19
C THR A 81 16.05 26.42 -5.06
N ARG A 82 15.17 26.41 -4.06
CA ARG A 82 14.21 25.32 -3.88
C ARG A 82 13.10 25.35 -4.95
N PRO A 83 12.52 24.19 -5.30
CA PRO A 83 11.35 24.14 -6.18
C PRO A 83 10.21 25.04 -5.68
N LEU A 84 9.50 25.68 -6.61
CA LEU A 84 8.33 26.46 -6.26
C LEU A 84 7.20 25.57 -5.74
N SER A 85 6.46 26.09 -4.75
CA SER A 85 5.27 25.43 -4.24
C SER A 85 4.17 25.41 -5.32
N SER A 86 3.83 24.23 -5.80
CA SER A 86 2.66 23.96 -6.65
C SER A 86 1.35 24.16 -5.88
N THR A 87 0.35 24.74 -6.57
CA THR A 87 -1.00 24.99 -6.04
C THR A 87 -1.73 23.71 -5.65
N GLU A 88 -1.34 22.56 -6.21
CA GLU A 88 -1.92 21.25 -5.87
C GLU A 88 -1.62 20.81 -4.43
N LEU A 89 -0.53 21.31 -3.83
CA LEU A 89 -0.07 20.90 -2.50
C LEU A 89 -0.49 21.87 -1.39
N ASP A 90 -1.16 22.97 -1.75
CA ASP A 90 -1.68 23.97 -0.81
C ASP A 90 -2.92 23.43 -0.05
N PRO A 91 -2.87 23.30 1.29
CA PRO A 91 -4.01 22.87 2.11
C PRO A 91 -5.25 23.74 1.93
N LYS A 92 -5.07 25.05 1.69
CA LYS A 92 -6.20 25.99 1.53
C LYS A 92 -7.08 25.65 0.35
N ARG A 93 -6.51 25.04 -0.70
CA ARG A 93 -7.27 24.60 -1.89
C ARG A 93 -8.28 23.49 -1.57
N TYR A 94 -8.04 22.73 -0.51
CA TYR A 94 -8.94 21.68 -0.03
C TYR A 94 -9.86 22.17 1.11
N GLY A 95 -9.82 23.48 1.43
CA GLY A 95 -10.61 24.07 2.51
C GLY A 95 -10.14 23.63 3.90
N LEU A 96 -8.86 23.37 4.06
CA LEU A 96 -8.24 22.99 5.34
C LEU A 96 -7.36 24.13 5.84
N ASP A 97 -7.49 24.46 7.11
CA ASP A 97 -6.54 25.30 7.83
C ASP A 97 -5.44 24.44 8.47
N LEU A 98 -4.27 25.02 8.70
CA LEU A 98 -3.14 24.30 9.32
C LEU A 98 -3.45 23.87 10.77
N ASN A 99 -4.35 24.58 11.45
CA ASN A 99 -4.72 24.31 12.83
C ASN A 99 -5.87 23.28 12.95
N ASP A 100 -6.46 22.84 11.83
CA ASP A 100 -7.56 21.88 11.86
C ASP A 100 -7.08 20.52 12.38
N THR A 101 -7.83 19.93 13.30
CA THR A 101 -7.54 18.60 13.85
C THR A 101 -8.11 17.51 12.93
N VAL A 102 -7.27 16.56 12.54
CA VAL A 102 -7.62 15.45 11.65
C VAL A 102 -7.13 14.11 12.20
N GLY A 103 -7.84 13.04 11.86
CA GLY A 103 -7.43 11.68 12.17
C GLY A 103 -6.44 11.14 11.13
N PHE A 104 -5.33 10.58 11.58
CA PHE A 104 -4.31 9.97 10.70
C PHE A 104 -4.59 8.49 10.44
N THR A 105 -5.23 7.81 11.38
CA THR A 105 -5.52 6.37 11.28
C THR A 105 -6.27 6.01 9.98
N GLY A 106 -5.70 5.04 9.25
CA GLY A 106 -6.29 4.55 7.99
C GLY A 106 -6.09 5.45 6.77
N ILE A 107 -5.50 6.63 6.94
CA ILE A 107 -5.17 7.58 5.86
C ILE A 107 -3.64 7.68 5.70
N LEU A 108 -2.93 7.97 6.79
CA LEU A 108 -1.47 8.03 6.85
C LEU A 108 -0.91 6.82 7.58
N ASN A 109 0.27 6.35 7.17
CA ASN A 109 1.01 5.32 7.86
C ASN A 109 1.95 5.92 8.92
N THR A 110 1.37 6.57 9.93
CA THR A 110 2.11 7.19 11.06
C THR A 110 1.82 6.47 12.37
N ASN A 111 2.74 6.54 13.34
CA ASN A 111 2.50 6.05 14.70
C ASN A 111 1.49 6.92 15.49
N LYS A 112 1.24 8.15 15.04
CA LYS A 112 0.24 9.06 15.62
C LYS A 112 -1.17 8.69 15.17
N VAL A 113 -2.14 8.81 16.08
CA VAL A 113 -3.55 8.49 15.83
C VAL A 113 -4.29 9.69 15.22
N GLU A 114 -4.00 10.87 15.74
CA GLU A 114 -4.59 12.16 15.36
C GLU A 114 -3.52 13.27 15.48
N GLY A 115 -3.78 14.40 14.84
CA GLY A 115 -2.91 15.58 14.88
C GLY A 115 -3.51 16.73 14.09
N THR A 116 -2.74 17.80 13.94
CA THR A 116 -3.14 18.95 13.12
C THR A 116 -2.80 18.72 11.63
N VAL A 117 -3.48 19.44 10.75
CA VAL A 117 -3.13 19.46 9.31
C VAL A 117 -1.69 19.95 9.10
N GLY A 118 -1.22 20.92 9.90
CA GLY A 118 0.16 21.39 9.84
C GLY A 118 1.18 20.28 10.09
N GLU A 119 0.99 19.46 11.12
CA GLU A 119 1.84 18.30 11.40
C GLU A 119 1.82 17.27 10.26
N ALA A 120 0.65 17.03 9.66
CA ALA A 120 0.52 16.12 8.54
C ALA A 120 1.25 16.63 7.29
N VAL A 121 1.16 17.93 6.99
CA VAL A 121 1.84 18.57 5.85
C VAL A 121 3.35 18.50 6.03
N GLU A 122 3.86 18.77 7.24
CA GLU A 122 5.28 18.63 7.54
C GLU A 122 5.77 17.18 7.33
N PHE A 123 5.01 16.21 7.83
CA PHE A 123 5.29 14.79 7.62
C PHE A 123 5.33 14.42 6.12
N LEU A 124 4.34 14.86 5.34
CA LEU A 124 4.26 14.59 3.91
C LEU A 124 5.39 15.27 3.12
N ASN A 125 5.76 16.49 3.49
CA ASN A 125 6.89 17.21 2.88
C ASN A 125 8.20 16.45 3.09
N ASN A 126 8.43 15.93 4.30
CA ASN A 126 9.64 15.17 4.62
C ASN A 126 9.77 13.86 3.83
N ILE A 127 8.64 13.24 3.49
CA ILE A 127 8.60 11.95 2.78
C ILE A 127 8.62 12.12 1.27
N TYR A 128 7.76 13.00 0.74
CA TYR A 128 7.50 13.08 -0.71
C TYR A 128 8.21 14.25 -1.40
N CYS A 129 8.61 15.29 -0.66
CA CYS A 129 9.17 16.54 -1.23
C CYS A 129 10.63 16.79 -0.79
N ASN A 130 11.28 15.79 -0.22
CA ASN A 130 12.66 15.92 0.25
C ASN A 130 13.66 15.56 -0.87
N PHE A 131 14.73 14.82 -0.58
CA PHE A 131 15.76 14.47 -1.58
C PHE A 131 15.36 13.40 -2.61
N ILE A 132 14.20 12.76 -2.42
CA ILE A 132 13.71 11.68 -3.29
C ILE A 132 12.33 12.07 -3.84
N GLY A 133 12.21 12.15 -5.17
CA GLY A 133 10.92 12.30 -5.84
C GLY A 133 10.33 10.95 -6.22
N ALA A 134 9.41 10.43 -5.42
CA ALA A 134 8.79 9.14 -5.70
C ALA A 134 7.60 9.26 -6.66
N GLU A 135 7.63 8.48 -7.75
CA GLU A 135 6.53 8.37 -8.71
C GLU A 135 6.04 6.93 -8.80
N PHE A 136 4.78 6.71 -8.46
CA PHE A 136 4.17 5.37 -8.54
C PHE A 136 2.69 5.42 -8.94
N ASN A 137 2.13 6.60 -9.17
CA ASN A 137 0.71 6.74 -9.49
C ASN A 137 0.33 6.13 -10.86
N TYR A 138 1.29 5.92 -11.76
CA TYR A 138 1.08 5.24 -13.03
C TYR A 138 0.87 3.71 -12.90
N LEU A 139 1.15 3.12 -11.73
CA LEU A 139 1.01 1.68 -11.52
C LEU A 139 -0.48 1.26 -11.54
N GLU A 140 -0.91 0.46 -12.50
CA GLU A 140 -2.32 0.05 -12.59
C GLU A 140 -2.83 -0.75 -11.38
N LYS A 141 -1.95 -1.54 -10.75
CA LYS A 141 -2.35 -2.47 -9.68
C LYS A 141 -2.41 -1.78 -8.32
N PRO A 142 -3.58 -1.75 -7.64
CA PRO A 142 -3.72 -1.08 -6.35
C PRO A 142 -2.85 -1.71 -5.26
N LEU A 143 -2.72 -3.04 -5.25
CA LEU A 143 -1.82 -3.76 -4.35
C LEU A 143 -0.37 -3.30 -4.48
N LYS A 144 0.09 -3.02 -5.70
CA LYS A 144 1.46 -2.54 -5.93
C LYS A 144 1.61 -1.08 -5.48
N LYS A 145 0.64 -0.21 -5.79
CA LYS A 145 0.62 1.17 -5.29
C LYS A 145 0.72 1.20 -3.77
N LYS A 146 -0.18 0.48 -3.09
CA LYS A 146 -0.20 0.42 -1.62
C LYS A 146 1.09 -0.15 -1.02
N TYR A 147 1.70 -1.13 -1.68
CA TYR A 147 3.00 -1.65 -1.25
C TYR A 147 4.10 -0.59 -1.35
N GLN A 148 4.14 0.19 -2.44
CA GLN A 148 5.10 1.29 -2.56
C GLN A 148 4.85 2.38 -1.53
N GLU A 149 3.60 2.82 -1.37
CA GLU A 149 3.21 3.81 -0.35
C GLU A 149 3.70 3.37 1.04
N LYS A 150 3.45 2.12 1.42
CA LYS A 150 3.87 1.60 2.72
C LYS A 150 5.38 1.58 2.89
N ASN A 151 6.17 1.33 1.83
CA ASN A 151 7.63 1.30 1.91
C ASN A 151 8.26 2.69 1.99
N ILE A 152 7.59 3.69 1.42
CA ILE A 152 8.07 5.08 1.39
C ILE A 152 7.71 5.78 2.71
N GLU A 153 6.55 5.46 3.30
CA GLU A 153 6.06 6.00 4.57
C GLU A 153 6.57 5.23 5.81
N ILE A 154 7.76 4.61 5.74
CA ILE A 154 8.39 3.88 6.88
C ILE A 154 9.21 4.83 7.74
#